data_AF-A0AAN8TPG3-F1
#
_entry.id   AF-A0AAN8TPG3-F1
#
_cell.length_a   1.000
_cell.length_b   1.000
_cell.length_c   1.000
_cell.angle_alpha   90.00
_cell.angle_beta   90.00
_cell.angle_gamma   90.00
#
_symmetry.space_group_name_H-M   'P 1'
#
loop_
_entity.id
_entity.type
_entity.pdbx_description
1 polymer ?
#
loop_
_entity_poly.entity_id
_entity_poly.type
_entity_poly.pdbx_seq_one_letter_code
_entity_poly.pdbx_strand_id
1 'polypeptide(L)' 'MASALETLCGQAYGAKQYTLLGVYLQRFLVVLFLSSLVLLRLFVFAEAILEFLGQLEAVAKLTGEVAIWLIPMHLSFPF' A
#
# COMPACT_ATOMS: atom_id res chain seq x y z
N MET A 1 -5.29 -3.92 7.13
CA MET A 1 -5.22 -2.61 7.82
C MET A 1 -6.56 -1.89 7.84
N ALA A 2 -7.28 -1.79 6.70
CA ALA A 2 -8.55 -1.05 6.59
C ALA A 2 -9.64 -1.48 7.60
N SER A 3 -9.92 -2.79 7.73
CA SER A 3 -11.00 -3.29 8.60
C SER A 3 -10.80 -2.97 10.10
N ALA A 4 -9.55 -2.96 10.59
CA ALA A 4 -9.25 -2.60 11.97
C ALA A 4 -9.48 -1.10 12.22
N LEU A 5 -9.12 -0.26 11.26
CA LEU A 5 -9.39 1.18 11.32
C LEU A 5 -10.89 1.45 11.32
N GLU A 6 -11.65 0.83 10.43
CA GLU A 6 -13.11 1.00 10.37
C GLU A 6 -13.78 0.66 11.70
N THR A 7 -13.33 -0.42 12.35
CA THR A 7 -13.84 -0.83 13.67
C THR A 7 -13.49 0.20 14.75
N LEU A 8 -12.22 0.60 14.85
CA LEU A 8 -11.74 1.54 15.88
C LEU A 8 -12.32 2.94 15.68
N CYS A 9 -12.42 3.41 14.44
CA CYS A 9 -13.05 4.67 14.08
C CYS A 9 -14.56 4.64 14.36
N GLY A 10 -15.25 3.55 14.01
CA GLY A 10 -16.67 3.36 14.31
C GLY A 10 -16.95 3.37 15.81
N GLN A 11 -16.11 2.71 16.61
CA GLN A 11 -16.20 2.73 18.07
C GLN A 11 -15.91 4.12 18.66
N ALA A 12 -14.84 4.79 18.22
CA ALA A 12 -14.48 6.13 18.70
C ALA A 12 -15.55 7.16 18.33
N TYR A 13 -16.11 7.07 17.12
CA TYR A 13 -17.20 7.94 16.67
C TYR A 13 -18.49 7.69 17.45
N GLY A 14 -18.87 6.41 17.66
CA GLY A 14 -20.04 6.03 18.47
C GLY A 14 -19.92 6.48 19.94
N ALA A 15 -18.71 6.47 20.49
CA ALA A 15 -18.40 6.99 21.83
C ALA A 15 -18.24 8.52 21.90
N LYS A 16 -18.44 9.24 20.78
CA LYS A 16 -18.23 10.70 20.63
C LYS A 16 -16.80 11.16 20.94
N GLN A 17 -15.81 10.28 20.81
CA GLN A 17 -14.39 10.56 21.05
C GLN A 17 -13.66 11.01 19.77
N TYR A 18 -14.02 12.19 19.25
CA TYR A 18 -13.49 12.69 17.97
C TYR A 18 -11.98 12.95 17.97
N THR A 19 -11.40 13.30 19.12
CA THR A 19 -9.94 13.45 19.24
C THR A 19 -9.22 12.12 19.02
N LEU A 20 -9.76 11.02 19.56
CA LEU A 20 -9.18 9.69 19.40
C LEU A 20 -9.33 9.19 17.95
N LEU A 21 -10.46 9.52 17.30
CA LEU A 21 -10.69 9.27 15.88
C LEU A 21 -9.59 9.90 15.00
N GLY A 22 -9.22 11.15 15.28
CA GLY A 22 -8.12 11.82 14.57
C GLY A 22 -6.77 11.15 14.77
N VAL A 23 -6.46 10.72 16.00
CA VAL A 23 -5.20 9.99 16.30
C VAL A 23 -5.15 8.64 15.59
N TYR A 24 -6.26 7.91 15.51
CA TYR A 24 -6.32 6.66 14.76
C TYR A 24 -6.09 6.86 13.27
N LEU A 25 -6.68 7.89 12.68
CA LEU A 25 -6.48 8.21 11.27
C LEU A 25 -5.02 8.61 10.97
N GLN A 26 -4.41 9.46 11.81
CA GLN A 26 -3.00 9.85 11.65
C GLN A 26 -2.05 8.65 11.72
N ARG A 27 -2.24 7.79 12.73
CA ARG A 27 -1.43 6.56 12.88
C ARG A 27 -1.60 5.64 11.68
N PHE A 28 -2.82 5.50 11.17
CA PHE A 28 -3.09 4.71 9.99
C PHE A 28 -2.40 5.26 8.75
N LEU A 29 -2.45 6.57 8.51
CA LEU A 29 -1.76 7.21 7.39
C LEU A 29 -0.25 6.94 7.44
N VAL A 30 0.37 7.05 8.62
CA VAL A 30 1.80 6.75 8.78
C VAL A 30 2.12 5.30 8.42
N VAL A 31 1.34 4.34 8.92
CA VAL A 31 1.61 2.93 8.61
C VAL A 31 1.32 2.62 7.14
N LEU A 32 0.26 3.20 6.56
CA LEU A 32 -0.09 3.00 5.15
C LEU A 32 1.01 3.56 4.25
N PHE A 33 1.54 4.76 4.55
CA PHE A 33 2.67 5.36 3.85
C PHE A 33 3.92 4.48 3.93
N LEU A 34 4.30 4.00 5.13
CA LEU A 34 5.45 3.11 5.29
C LEU A 34 5.27 1.79 4.52
N SER A 35 4.09 1.19 4.57
CA SER A 35 3.79 -0.03 3.81
C SER A 35 3.86 0.20 2.30
N SER A 36 3.46 1.39 1.84
CA SER A 36 3.50 1.78 0.43
C SER A 36 4.94 1.91 -0.07
N LEU A 37 5.86 2.44 0.75
CA LEU A 37 7.29 2.51 0.42
C LEU A 37 7.94 1.13 0.28
N VAL A 38 7.54 0.16 1.13
CA VAL A 38 8.04 -1.22 1.03
C VAL A 38 7.54 -1.88 -0.26
N LEU A 39 6.26 -1.71 -0.59
CA LEU A 39 5.68 -2.24 -1.83
C LEU A 39 6.27 -1.57 -3.07
N LEU A 40 6.60 -0.28 -3.01
CA LEU A 40 7.26 0.43 -4.11
C LEU A 40 8.57 -0.27 -4.52
N ARG A 41 9.35 -0.74 -3.54
CA ARG A 41 10.58 -1.49 -3.80
C ARG A 41 10.31 -2.80 -4.55
N LEU A 42 9.20 -3.47 -4.24
CA LEU A 42 8.75 -4.67 -4.95
C LEU A 42 8.37 -4.36 -6.39
N PHE A 43 7.62 -3.28 -6.64
CA PHE A 43 7.26 -2.86 -8.01
C PHE A 43 8.49 -2.56 -8.87
N VAL A 44 9.49 -1.86 -8.32
CA VAL A 44 10.75 -1.55 -9.03
C VAL A 44 11.56 -2.80 -9.35
N PHE A 45 11.47 -3.85 -8.54
CA PHE A 45 12.17 -5.11 -8.74
C PHE A 45 11.31 -6.23 -9.34
N ALA A 46 10.10 -5.93 -9.81
CA ALA A 46 9.15 -6.95 -10.27
C ALA A 46 9.72 -7.81 -11.39
N GLU A 47 10.40 -7.21 -12.37
CA GLU A 47 11.08 -7.92 -13.47
C GLU A 47 12.14 -8.89 -12.93
N ALA A 48 13.09 -8.40 -12.14
CA ALA A 48 14.18 -9.20 -11.58
C ALA A 48 13.67 -10.35 -10.69
N ILE A 49 12.58 -10.13 -9.94
CA ILE A 49 11.96 -11.17 -9.12
C ILE A 49 11.35 -12.25 -10.01
N LEU A 50 10.67 -11.88 -11.09
CA LEU A 50 10.07 -12.84 -12.02
C LEU A 50 11.14 -13.64 -12.79
N GLU A 51 12.21 -12.98 -13.23
CA GLU A 51 13.36 -13.66 -13.85
C GLU A 51 14.01 -14.65 -12.88
N PHE A 52 14.19 -14.25 -11.61
CA PHE A 52 14.71 -15.14 -10.57
C PHE A 52 13.80 -16.35 -10.31
N LEU A 53 12.48 -16.18 -10.44
CA LEU A 53 11.51 -17.28 -10.35
C LEU A 53 11.51 -18.19 -11.60
N GLY A 54 12.30 -17.89 -12.62
CA GLY A 54 12.37 -18.66 -13.86
C GLY A 54 11.21 -18.39 -14.81
N GLN A 55 10.56 -17.22 -14.71
CA GLN A 55 9.56 -16.81 -15.69
C GLN A 55 10.22 -16.46 -17.04
N LEU A 56 9.41 -16.52 -18.09
CA LEU A 56 9.76 -16.20 -19.46
C LEU A 56 10.24 -14.75 -19.52
N GLU A 57 11.37 -14.48 -20.16
CA GLU A 57 11.93 -13.11 -20.24
C GLU A 57 10.91 -12.11 -20.82
N ALA A 58 10.13 -12.52 -21.82
CA ALA A 58 9.09 -11.69 -22.42
C ALA A 58 7.97 -11.32 -21.42
N VAL A 59 7.61 -12.24 -20.50
CA VAL A 59 6.60 -12.00 -19.47
C VAL A 59 7.18 -11.15 -18.34
N ALA A 60 8.42 -11.40 -17.94
CA ALA A 60 9.11 -10.63 -16.90
C ALA A 60 9.27 -9.16 -17.30
N LYS A 61 9.72 -8.89 -18.53
CA LYS A 61 9.84 -7.52 -19.08
C LYS A 61 8.50 -6.79 -19.13
N LEU A 62 7.46 -7.43 -19.68
CA LEU A 62 6.13 -6.83 -19.74
C LEU A 62 5.58 -6.52 -18.34
N THR A 63 5.80 -7.43 -17.39
CA THR A 63 5.39 -7.24 -16.00
C THR A 63 6.16 -6.09 -15.35
N GLY A 64 7.47 -5.96 -15.59
CA GLY A 64 8.29 -4.84 -15.11
C GLY A 64 7.81 -3.50 -15.63
N GLU A 65 7.49 -3.42 -16.93
CA GLU A 65 6.96 -2.20 -17.54
C GLU A 65 5.62 -1.80 -16.90
N VAL A 66 4.66 -2.72 -16.86
CA VAL A 66 3.34 -2.47 -16.25
C VAL A 66 3.47 -2.13 -14.76
N ALA A 67 4.40 -2.77 -14.04
CA ALA A 67 4.67 -2.49 -12.64
C ALA A 67 5.10 -1.02 -12.41
N ILE A 68 5.94 -0.47 -13.29
CA ILE A 68 6.35 0.95 -13.22
C ILE A 68 5.16 1.88 -13.50
N TRP A 69 4.33 1.57 -14.49
CA TRP A 69 3.10 2.33 -14.78
C TRP A 69 2.09 2.30 -13.63
N LEU A 70 2.12 1.25 -12.79
CA LEU A 70 1.24 1.11 -11.63
C LEU A 70 1.69 1.93 -10.40
N ILE A 71 2.96 2.37 -10.35
CA ILE A 71 3.52 3.11 -9.20
C ILE A 71 2.71 4.36 -8.83
N PRO A 72 2.32 5.25 -9.77
CA PRO A 72 1.55 6.44 -9.45
C PRO A 72 0.18 6.12 -8.87
N MET A 73 -0.49 5.08 -9.41
CA MET A 73 -1.78 4.61 -8.89
C MET A 73 -1.62 4.08 -7.45
N HIS A 74 -0.58 3.28 -7.20
CA HIS A 74 -0.30 2.73 -5.88
C HIS A 74 0.02 3.82 -4.83
N LEU A 75 0.75 4.86 -5.22
CA LEU A 75 1.07 5.99 -4.34
C LEU A 75 -0.13 6.92 -4.08
N SER A 76 -1.21 6.86 -4.87
CA SER A 76 -2.42 7.66 -4.61
C SER A 76 -3.29 7.17 -3.46
N PHE A 77 -3.12 5.95 -2.98
CA PHE A 77 -3.92 5.41 -1.85
C PHE A 77 -3.52 5.92 -0.46
N PRO A 78 -2.23 6.19 -0.16
CA PRO A 78 -1.84 6.80 1.12
C PRO A 78 -2.05 8.32 1.24
N PHE A 79 -2.43 9.02 0.16
CA PHE A 79 -2.67 10.48 0.14
C PHE A 79 -4.14 10.79 -0.16
#